data_AF-A0A351FIV9-F1
#
_entry.id   AF-A0A351FIV9-F1
#
_cell.length_a   1.000
_cell.length_b   1.000
_cell.length_c   1.000
_cell.angle_alpha   90.00
_cell.angle_beta   90.00
_cell.angle_gamma   90.00
#
_symmetry.space_group_name_H-M   'P 1'
#
loop_
_entity.id
_entity.type
_entity.pdbx_description
1 polymer ?
#
loop_
_entity_poly.entity_id
_entity_poly.type
_entity_poly.pdbx_seq_one_letter_code
_entity_poly.pdbx_strand_id
1 'polypeptide(L)'
;CQYCIHGFPVVSVGNLAVGGTGKTPITSWIVSELRKAGSRPAILQGNSGADEALLHYHWTPRVPVLVEGDRRLSLKKAKEVGAD
;
A
#
# COMPACT_ATOMS: atom_id res chain seq x y z
N CYS A 1 0.62 26.17 -2.23
CA CYS A 1 1.27 24.85 -2.12
C CYS A 1 0.26 23.77 -2.55
N GLN A 2 0.33 23.26 -3.79
CA GLN A 2 -0.72 22.42 -4.41
C GLN A 2 -0.68 20.92 -4.03
N TYR A 3 0.12 20.52 -3.03
CA TYR A 3 0.49 19.11 -2.84
C TYR A 3 0.39 18.59 -1.40
N CYS A 4 -0.21 19.34 -0.48
CA CYS A 4 -0.47 18.81 0.87
C CYS A 4 -1.82 18.09 0.88
N ILE A 5 -1.82 16.77 0.66
CA ILE A 5 -2.97 15.90 0.87
C ILE A 5 -3.18 15.74 2.39
N HIS A 6 -3.68 16.80 3.03
CA HIS A 6 -4.14 16.75 4.41
C HIS A 6 -5.41 15.88 4.47
N GLY A 7 -5.43 14.88 5.35
CA GLY A 7 -6.65 14.11 5.66
C GLY A 7 -6.75 12.71 5.04
N PHE A 8 -5.65 12.11 4.58
CA PHE A 8 -5.62 10.68 4.22
C PHE A 8 -4.68 9.95 5.18
N PRO A 9 -5.15 9.00 6.01
CA PRO A 9 -4.29 8.26 6.92
C PRO A 9 -3.32 7.38 6.11
N VAL A 10 -2.03 7.44 6.45
CA VAL A 10 -0.99 6.67 5.75
C VAL A 10 -0.17 5.90 6.76
N VAL A 11 -0.03 4.59 6.51
CA VAL A 11 0.86 3.70 7.26
C VAL A 11 2.05 3.33 6.37
N SER A 12 3.26 3.67 6.81
CA SER A 12 4.49 3.29 6.11
C SER A 12 5.02 1.98 6.66
N VAL A 13 5.20 0.97 5.81
CA VAL A 13 5.81 -0.32 6.16
C VAL A 13 7.19 -0.41 5.52
N GLY A 14 8.24 -0.36 6.35
CA GLY A 14 9.63 -0.51 5.94
C GLY A 14 10.29 -1.68 6.66
N ASN A 15 11.52 -2.01 6.25
CA ASN A 15 12.37 -2.92 7.01
C ASN A 15 13.74 -2.28 7.28
N LEU A 16 14.37 -2.65 8.39
CA LEU A 16 15.69 -2.14 8.81
C LEU A 16 16.87 -2.90 8.18
N ALA A 17 16.62 -4.04 7.53
CA ALA A 17 17.64 -4.86 6.86
C ALA A 17 17.41 -5.00 5.34
N VAL A 18 18.51 -5.07 4.57
CA VAL A 18 18.48 -5.38 3.13
C VAL A 18 18.36 -6.90 2.92
N GLY A 19 17.19 -7.36 2.48
CA GLY A 19 16.86 -8.79 2.30
C GLY A 19 15.36 -9.08 2.44
N GLY A 20 14.90 -10.27 2.03
CA GLY A 20 13.49 -10.70 2.10
C GLY A 20 13.01 -10.87 3.55
N THR A 21 12.29 -9.87 4.06
CA THR A 21 12.24 -9.56 5.51
C THR A 21 10.84 -9.37 6.07
N GLY A 22 9.83 -9.96 5.44
CA GLY A 22 8.49 -10.02 6.05
C GLY A 22 7.62 -8.77 5.89
N LYS A 23 8.06 -7.75 5.10
CA LYS A 23 7.24 -6.59 4.72
C LYS A 23 5.93 -7.03 4.07
N THR A 24 5.98 -8.01 3.18
CA THR A 24 4.79 -8.52 2.49
C THR A 24 3.80 -9.16 3.47
N PRO A 25 4.19 -10.13 4.33
CA PRO A 25 3.32 -10.64 5.38
C PRO A 25 2.72 -9.58 6.31
N ILE A 26 3.52 -8.63 6.81
CA ILE A 26 3.01 -7.63 7.77
C ILE A 26 2.06 -6.64 7.08
N THR A 27 2.37 -6.20 5.86
CA THR A 27 1.47 -5.35 5.06
C THR A 27 0.15 -6.05 4.79
N SER A 28 0.18 -7.34 4.42
CA SER A 28 -1.04 -8.15 4.23
C SER A 28 -1.86 -8.28 5.51
N TRP A 29 -1.20 -8.44 6.67
CA TRP A 29 -1.88 -8.49 7.97
C TRP A 29 -2.55 -7.15 8.30
N ILE A 30 -1.84 -6.02 8.19
CA ILE A 30 -2.39 -4.67 8.44
C ILE A 30 -3.62 -4.41 7.56
N VAL A 31 -3.51 -4.72 6.26
CA VAL A 31 -4.62 -4.56 5.31
C VAL A 31 -5.83 -5.41 5.70
N SER A 32 -5.60 -6.64 6.16
CA SER A 32 -6.68 -7.52 6.64
C SER A 32 -7.39 -6.92 7.84
N GLU A 33 -6.65 -6.43 8.84
CA GLU A 33 -7.23 -5.82 10.04
C GLU A 33 -8.01 -4.53 9.73
N LEU A 34 -7.48 -3.66 8.87
CA LEU A 34 -8.18 -2.45 8.44
C LEU A 34 -9.49 -2.77 7.71
N ARG A 35 -9.50 -3.81 6.87
CA ARG A 35 -10.73 -4.27 6.21
C ARG A 35 -11.74 -4.86 7.19
N LYS A 36 -11.29 -5.60 8.21
CA LYS A 36 -12.17 -6.09 9.29
C LYS A 36 -12.79 -4.94 10.07
N ALA A 37 -12.07 -3.84 10.22
CA ALA A 37 -12.58 -2.61 10.84
C ALA A 37 -13.52 -1.78 9.92
N GLY A 38 -13.74 -2.21 8.68
CA GLY A 38 -14.63 -1.55 7.72
C GLY A 38 -13.94 -0.51 6.82
N SER A 39 -12.63 -0.31 6.95
CA SER A 39 -11.86 0.60 6.09
C SER A 39 -11.58 0.01 4.71
N ARG A 40 -11.22 0.88 3.77
CA ARG A 40 -10.90 0.56 2.38
C ARG A 40 -9.43 0.89 2.09
N PRO A 41 -8.47 0.11 2.61
CA PRO A 41 -7.07 0.39 2.39
C PRO A 41 -6.66 0.16 0.93
N ALA A 42 -5.57 0.81 0.51
CA ALA A 42 -4.82 0.50 -0.71
C ALA A 42 -3.34 0.30 -0.37
N ILE A 43 -2.68 -0.64 -1.04
CA ILE A 43 -1.25 -0.88 -0.87
C ILE A 43 -0.51 0.00 -1.88
N LEU A 44 0.37 0.87 -1.38
CA LEU A 44 1.22 1.71 -2.21
C LEU A 44 2.64 1.16 -2.15
N GLN A 45 3.18 0.76 -3.31
CA GLN A 45 4.52 0.22 -3.42
C GLN A 45 5.35 1.08 -4.37
N GLY A 46 6.60 1.34 -3.99
CA GLY A 46 7.56 1.98 -4.91
C GLY A 46 8.02 1.01 -6.01
N ASN A 47 9.00 1.44 -6.81
CA ASN A 47 9.64 0.63 -7.86
C ASN A 47 10.51 -0.53 -7.32
N SER A 48 10.07 -1.21 -6.25
CA SER A 48 10.58 -2.53 -5.91
C SER A 48 10.17 -3.52 -7.01
N GLY A 49 11.02 -4.50 -7.31
CA GLY A 49 10.83 -5.43 -8.43
C GLY A 49 9.43 -6.09 -8.48
N ALA A 50 9.03 -6.47 -9.69
CA ALA A 50 7.69 -7.00 -10.01
C ALA A 50 7.22 -8.14 -9.07
N ASP A 51 8.15 -8.96 -8.59
CA ASP A 51 7.87 -10.09 -7.70
C ASP A 51 7.16 -9.68 -6.40
N GLU A 52 7.55 -8.56 -5.77
CA GLU A 52 6.96 -8.14 -4.50
C GLU A 52 5.51 -7.63 -4.67
N ALA A 53 5.22 -6.97 -5.80
CA ALA A 53 3.86 -6.57 -6.16
C ALA A 53 2.96 -7.78 -6.45
N LEU A 54 3.50 -8.78 -7.18
CA LEU A 54 2.78 -10.02 -7.48
C LEU A 54 2.39 -10.79 -6.21
N LEU A 55 3.24 -10.82 -5.19
CA LEU A 55 2.90 -11.43 -3.90
C LEU A 55 1.70 -10.74 -3.23
N HIS A 56 1.64 -9.40 -3.29
CA HIS A 56 0.48 -8.66 -2.79
C HIS A 56 -0.79 -8.90 -3.60
N TYR A 57 -0.69 -9.02 -4.93
CA TYR A 57 -1.84 -9.42 -5.75
C TYR A 57 -2.37 -10.80 -5.35
N HIS A 58 -1.48 -11.75 -5.06
CA HIS A 58 -1.90 -13.11 -4.70
C HIS A 58 -2.51 -13.19 -3.29
N TRP A 59 -1.91 -12.49 -2.32
CA TRP A 59 -2.33 -12.59 -0.92
C TRP A 59 -3.47 -11.65 -0.55
N THR A 60 -3.65 -10.56 -1.32
CA THR A 60 -4.69 -9.56 -1.09
C THR A 60 -5.48 -9.22 -2.37
N PRO A 61 -6.15 -10.20 -3.02
CA PRO A 61 -6.77 -10.02 -4.35
C PRO A 61 -7.94 -9.02 -4.38
N ARG A 62 -8.42 -8.55 -3.23
CA ARG A 62 -9.53 -7.59 -3.11
C ARG A 62 -9.08 -6.17 -2.76
N VAL A 63 -7.77 -5.93 -2.72
CA VAL A 63 -7.18 -4.64 -2.34
C VAL A 63 -6.40 -4.08 -3.51
N PRO A 64 -6.61 -2.80 -3.89
CA PRO A 64 -5.79 -2.16 -4.90
C PRO A 64 -4.32 -2.15 -4.49
N VAL A 65 -3.46 -2.70 -5.35
CA VAL A 65 -2.00 -2.60 -5.24
C VAL A 65 -1.54 -1.63 -6.31
N LEU A 66 -0.98 -0.49 -5.89
CA LEU A 66 -0.54 0.59 -6.76
C LEU A 66 0.99 0.64 -6.73
N VAL A 67 1.62 0.32 -7.86
CA VAL A 67 3.07 0.35 -8.03
C VAL A 67 3.44 1.64 -8.77
N GLU A 68 3.99 2.60 -8.03
CA GLU A 68 4.31 3.92 -8.56
C GLU A 68 5.54 4.50 -7.85
N GLY A 69 6.50 5.01 -8.63
CA GLY A 69 7.72 5.61 -8.08
C GLY A 69 7.45 6.88 -7.26
N ASP A 70 6.41 7.63 -7.63
CA ASP A 70 5.96 8.83 -6.92
C ASP A 70 4.82 8.50 -5.95
N ARG A 71 5.10 8.65 -4.65
CA ARG A 71 4.16 8.41 -3.55
C ARG A 71 2.96 9.36 -3.57
N ARG A 72 3.11 10.57 -4.11
CA ARG A 72 2.00 11.52 -4.24
C ARG A 72 1.02 11.08 -5.32
N LEU A 73 1.53 10.59 -6.45
CA LEU A 73 0.70 10.02 -7.52
C LEU A 73 -0.02 8.76 -7.03
N SER A 74 0.69 7.92 -6.26
CA SER A 74 0.11 6.73 -5.61
C SER A 74 -1.09 7.08 -4.74
N LEU A 75 -0.98 8.12 -3.90
CA LEU A 75 -2.06 8.57 -3.03
C LEU A 75 -3.25 9.16 -3.80
N LYS A 76 -3.00 9.90 -4.89
CA LYS A 76 -4.07 10.40 -5.75
C LYS A 76 -4.86 9.23 -6.36
N LYS A 77 -4.15 8.24 -6.92
CA LYS A 77 -4.75 7.03 -7.49
C LYS A 77 -5.50 6.21 -6.43
N ALA A 78 -4.97 6.12 -5.21
CA ALA A 78 -5.62 5.45 -4.09
C ALA A 78 -7.02 6.04 -3.81
N LYS A 79 -7.13 7.38 -3.78
CA LYS A 79 -8.42 8.05 -3.66
C LYS A 79 -9.34 7.79 -4.85
N GLU A 80 -8.80 7.81 -6.07
CA GLU A 80 -9.57 7.54 -7.31
C GLU A 80 -10.16 6.11 -7.33
N VAL A 81 -9.45 5.13 -6.76
CA VAL A 81 -9.97 3.74 -6.59
C VAL A 81 -10.84 3.57 -5.35
N GLY A 82 -11.14 4.65 -4.63
CA GLY A 82 -12.04 4.68 -3.48
C GLY A 82 -11.43 4.15 -2.19
N ALA A 83 -10.12 4.31 -2.00
CA ALA A 83 -9.50 4.09 -0.71
C ALA A 83 -9.83 5.23 0.27
N ASP A 84 -9.85 4.94 1.57
CA ASP A 84 -10.12 5.88 2.68
C ASP A 84 -9.06 5.85 3.80
#